data_AF-A0A841HYE0-F1
#
_entry.id   AF-A0A841HYE0-F1
#
_cell.length_a   1.000
_cell.length_b   1.000
_cell.length_c   1.000
_cell.angle_alpha   90.00
_cell.angle_beta   90.00
_cell.angle_gamma   90.00
#
_symmetry.space_group_name_H-M   'P 1'
#
loop_
_entity.id
_entity.type
_entity.pdbx_description
1 polymer ?
#
loop_
_entity_poly.entity_id
_entity_poly.type
_entity_poly.pdbx_seq_one_letter_code
_entity_poly.pdbx_strand_id
1 'polypeptide(L)'
;MHHDNGKKSFGFGEVWWDLGIVNTEVLEWLEEMDRMGRQPIQNYHWLAFQRYIQSHDSIPGSQLDALYTLAGQQESPSLGHAMKLAILHREKLPGSVLERATRDAAETVRAKAMERMNE
;
A
#
# COMPACT_ATOMS: atom_id res chain seq x y z
N MET A 1 9.34 -7.76 -24.24
CA MET A 1 8.97 -6.36 -23.91
C MET A 1 7.46 -6.29 -23.78
N HIS A 2 6.89 -6.47 -22.58
CA HIS A 2 5.43 -6.45 -22.35
C HIS A 2 5.06 -5.83 -20.98
N HIS A 3 5.82 -4.85 -20.48
CA HIS A 3 5.52 -4.21 -19.18
C HIS A 3 4.69 -2.92 -19.28
N ASP A 4 4.37 -2.43 -20.49
CA ASP A 4 3.86 -1.06 -20.65
C ASP A 4 2.32 -0.94 -20.66
N ASN A 5 1.59 -2.02 -20.97
CA ASN A 5 0.12 -1.95 -21.06
C ASN A 5 -0.56 -1.94 -19.69
N GLY A 6 -0.10 -2.74 -18.72
CA GLY A 6 -0.71 -2.78 -17.38
C GLY A 6 -0.46 -1.54 -16.53
N LYS A 7 0.69 -0.87 -16.71
CA LYS A 7 1.01 0.41 -16.04
C LYS A 7 0.00 1.50 -16.39
N LYS A 8 -0.46 1.56 -17.64
CA LYS A 8 -1.40 2.58 -18.12
C LYS A 8 -2.86 2.29 -17.76
N SER A 9 -3.27 1.02 -17.69
CA SER A 9 -4.67 0.66 -17.45
C SER A 9 -5.11 0.82 -16.00
N PHE A 10 -4.22 0.54 -15.04
CA PHE A 10 -4.56 0.56 -13.61
C PHE A 10 -3.91 1.69 -12.81
N GLY A 11 -3.11 2.57 -13.43
CA GLY A 11 -2.55 3.74 -12.76
C GLY A 11 -1.34 3.47 -11.85
N PHE A 12 -0.74 2.28 -11.91
CA PHE A 12 0.43 1.94 -11.10
C PHE A 12 1.70 2.66 -11.57
N GLY A 13 2.26 3.49 -10.70
CA GLY A 13 3.59 4.08 -10.88
C GLY A 13 4.72 3.05 -10.73
N GLU A 14 5.94 3.42 -11.15
CA GLU A 14 7.12 2.54 -11.11
C GLU A 14 7.44 1.98 -9.72
N VAL A 15 7.29 2.82 -8.69
CA VAL A 15 7.49 2.43 -7.28
C VAL A 15 6.64 1.22 -6.85
N TRP A 16 5.45 1.00 -7.42
CA TRP A 16 4.62 -0.17 -7.11
C TRP A 16 5.25 -1.48 -7.59
N TRP A 17 5.97 -1.42 -8.71
CA TRP A 17 6.70 -2.54 -9.30
C TRP A 17 8.01 -2.80 -8.56
N ASP A 18 8.74 -1.72 -8.26
CA ASP A 18 10.02 -1.81 -7.55
C ASP A 18 9.85 -2.40 -6.14
N LEU A 19 8.74 -2.08 -5.49
CA LEU A 19 8.36 -2.67 -4.21
C LEU A 19 7.79 -4.09 -4.32
N GLY A 20 7.58 -4.60 -5.54
CA GLY A 20 7.00 -5.93 -5.79
C GLY A 20 5.52 -6.04 -5.40
N ILE A 21 4.83 -4.92 -5.19
CA ILE A 21 3.37 -4.91 -4.92
C ILE A 21 2.62 -5.34 -6.18
N VAL A 22 3.14 -4.92 -7.33
CA VAL A 22 2.63 -5.30 -8.64
C VAL A 22 3.69 -6.10 -9.38
N ASN A 23 3.28 -7.22 -9.94
CA ASN A 23 4.04 -8.04 -10.87
C ASN A 23 3.06 -8.55 -11.95
N THR A 24 3.55 -9.37 -12.88
CA THR A 24 2.72 -9.92 -13.96
C THR A 24 1.51 -10.70 -13.45
N GLU A 25 1.68 -11.53 -12.41
CA GLU A 25 0.58 -12.32 -11.82
C GLU A 25 -0.49 -11.41 -11.21
N VAL A 26 -0.08 -10.35 -10.49
CA VAL A 26 -1.01 -9.37 -9.91
C VAL A 26 -1.76 -8.63 -11.01
N LEU A 27 -1.10 -8.26 -12.10
CA LEU A 27 -1.78 -7.63 -13.23
C LEU A 27 -2.82 -8.54 -13.87
N GLU A 28 -2.46 -9.77 -14.21
CA GLU A 28 -3.38 -10.74 -14.82
C GLU A 28 -4.62 -10.96 -13.95
N TRP A 29 -4.41 -11.03 -12.63
CA TRP A 29 -5.50 -11.12 -11.65
C TRP A 29 -6.39 -9.87 -11.66
N LEU A 30 -5.82 -8.67 -11.69
CA LEU A 30 -6.60 -7.42 -11.77
C LEU A 30 -7.35 -7.28 -13.10
N GLU A 31 -6.78 -7.76 -14.21
CA GLU A 31 -7.44 -7.80 -15.53
C GLU A 31 -8.63 -8.75 -15.56
N GLU A 32 -8.55 -9.90 -14.89
CA GLU A 32 -9.72 -10.78 -14.71
C GLU A 32 -10.79 -10.09 -13.86
N MET A 33 -10.41 -9.39 -12.78
CA MET A 33 -11.36 -8.62 -11.98
C MET A 33 -12.03 -7.50 -12.77
N ASP A 34 -11.28 -6.75 -13.57
CA ASP A 34 -11.82 -5.66 -14.42
C ASP A 34 -12.82 -6.20 -15.45
N ARG A 35 -12.56 -7.39 -16.02
CA ARG A 35 -13.47 -8.07 -16.95
C ARG A 35 -14.79 -8.48 -16.30
N MET A 36 -14.79 -8.79 -15.00
CA MET A 36 -16.02 -9.07 -14.24
C MET A 36 -16.79 -7.80 -13.84
N GLY A 37 -16.15 -6.62 -13.91
CA GLY A 37 -16.79 -5.34 -13.69
C GLY A 37 -15.78 -4.26 -13.31
N ARG A 38 -15.74 -3.17 -14.10
CA ARG A 38 -14.83 -2.05 -13.87
C ARG A 38 -15.02 -1.41 -12.50
N GLN A 39 -13.92 -1.22 -11.78
CA GLN A 39 -13.84 -0.49 -10.53
C GLN A 39 -13.07 0.83 -10.71
N PRO A 40 -13.26 1.83 -9.84
CA PRO A 40 -12.37 2.98 -9.75
C PRO A 40 -10.90 2.57 -9.52
N ILE A 41 -9.95 3.31 -10.09
CA ILE A 41 -8.50 3.01 -10.04
C ILE A 41 -7.99 2.77 -8.62
N GLN A 42 -8.42 3.60 -7.65
CA GLN A 42 -8.04 3.48 -6.25
C GLN A 42 -8.41 2.12 -5.64
N ASN A 43 -9.43 1.43 -6.15
CA ASN A 43 -9.79 0.10 -5.70
C ASN A 43 -8.75 -0.93 -6.15
N TYR A 44 -8.23 -0.81 -7.38
CA TYR A 44 -7.15 -1.69 -7.86
C TYR A 44 -5.85 -1.48 -7.09
N HIS A 45 -5.51 -0.22 -6.78
CA HIS A 45 -4.37 0.10 -5.92
C HIS A 45 -4.52 -0.52 -4.52
N TRP A 46 -5.70 -0.37 -3.92
CA TRP A 46 -6.01 -0.98 -2.63
C TRP A 46 -5.92 -2.51 -2.68
N LEU A 47 -6.52 -3.14 -3.70
CA LEU A 47 -6.52 -4.59 -3.88
C LEU A 47 -5.10 -5.16 -4.03
N ALA A 48 -4.26 -4.55 -4.88
CA ALA A 48 -2.87 -4.97 -5.05
C ALA A 48 -2.09 -4.85 -3.74
N PHE A 49 -2.26 -3.73 -3.03
CA PHE A 49 -1.60 -3.50 -1.75
C PHE A 49 -2.06 -4.47 -0.66
N GLN A 50 -3.36 -4.74 -0.55
CA GLN A 50 -3.88 -5.71 0.42
C GLN A 50 -3.35 -7.11 0.13
N ARG A 51 -3.39 -7.54 -1.14
CA ARG A 51 -2.84 -8.82 -1.56
C ARG A 51 -1.38 -8.94 -1.14
N TYR A 52 -0.58 -7.90 -1.39
CA TYR A 52 0.83 -7.85 -1.02
C TYR A 52 1.04 -7.96 0.49
N ILE A 53 0.36 -7.14 1.31
CA ILE A 53 0.53 -7.18 2.77
C ILE A 53 0.07 -8.52 3.35
N GLN A 54 -1.00 -9.10 2.82
CA GLN A 54 -1.56 -10.38 3.29
C GLN A 54 -0.71 -11.58 2.88
N SER A 55 -0.05 -11.54 1.72
CA SER A 55 0.81 -12.63 1.25
C SER A 55 2.20 -12.66 1.89
N HIS A 56 2.58 -11.62 2.65
CA HIS A 56 3.86 -11.53 3.32
C HIS A 56 3.68 -11.58 4.85
N ASP A 57 3.94 -12.74 5.45
CA ASP A 57 3.93 -12.92 6.91
C ASP A 57 4.97 -12.03 7.60
N SER A 58 6.10 -11.80 6.95
CA SER A 58 7.14 -10.87 7.39
C SER A 58 7.51 -9.92 6.26
N ILE A 59 7.48 -8.63 6.56
CA ILE A 59 7.94 -7.57 5.66
C ILE A 59 9.14 -6.91 6.33
N PRO A 60 10.31 -6.82 5.68
CA PRO A 60 11.48 -6.16 6.24
C PRO A 60 11.19 -4.72 6.62
N GLY A 61 11.85 -4.22 7.66
CA GLY A 61 11.61 -2.85 8.15
C GLY A 61 11.80 -1.77 7.08
N SER A 62 12.86 -1.88 6.27
CA SER A 62 13.10 -0.98 5.14
C SER A 62 11.97 -0.99 4.10
N GLN A 63 11.37 -2.17 3.87
CA GLN A 63 10.24 -2.32 2.97
C GLN A 63 8.97 -1.70 3.56
N LEU A 64 8.71 -1.86 4.87
CA LEU A 64 7.61 -1.16 5.56
C LEU A 64 7.77 0.36 5.50
N ASP A 65 9.00 0.88 5.66
CA ASP A 65 9.29 2.31 5.51
C ASP A 65 8.98 2.83 4.10
N ALA A 66 9.30 2.05 3.07
CA ALA A 66 9.03 2.37 1.67
C ALA A 66 7.53 2.31 1.35
N LEU A 67 6.82 1.29 1.85
CA LEU A 67 5.36 1.17 1.72
C LEU A 67 4.63 2.35 2.40
N TYR A 68 5.13 2.79 3.56
CA TYR A 68 4.56 3.93 4.25
C TYR A 68 4.77 5.24 3.48
N THR A 69 5.94 5.39 2.85
CA THR A 69 6.23 6.52 1.94
C THR A 69 5.31 6.48 0.72
N LEU A 70 5.14 5.32 0.09
CA LEU A 70 4.20 5.13 -1.02
C LEU A 70 2.77 5.52 -0.64
N ALA A 71 2.32 5.11 0.55
CA ALA A 71 0.99 5.46 1.05
C ALA A 71 0.80 6.97 1.22
N GLY A 72 1.86 7.72 1.54
CA GLY A 72 1.84 9.17 1.61
C GLY A 72 1.81 9.89 0.25
N GLN A 73 2.09 9.18 -0.84
CA GLN A 73 2.14 9.73 -2.21
C GLN A 73 0.86 9.46 -3.01
N GLN A 74 -0.14 8.83 -2.40
CA GLN A 74 -1.40 8.53 -3.08
C GLN A 74 -2.16 9.82 -3.40
N GLU A 75 -2.62 9.95 -4.65
CA GLU A 75 -3.46 11.08 -5.07
C GLU A 75 -4.76 11.15 -4.25
N SER A 76 -5.31 9.98 -3.88
CA SER A 76 -6.46 9.86 -2.99
C SER A 76 -5.98 9.82 -1.53
N PRO A 77 -6.31 10.84 -0.70
CA PRO A 77 -5.91 10.85 0.71
C PRO A 77 -6.53 9.68 1.49
N SER A 78 -7.77 9.29 1.17
CA SER A 78 -8.44 8.17 1.84
C SER A 78 -7.75 6.83 1.58
N LEU A 79 -7.30 6.58 0.34
CA LEU A 79 -6.49 5.41 0.02
C LEU A 79 -5.16 5.42 0.79
N GLY A 80 -4.46 6.57 0.76
CA GLY A 80 -3.21 6.73 1.49
C GLY A 80 -3.36 6.46 2.99
N HIS A 81 -4.42 6.97 3.62
CA HIS A 81 -4.73 6.71 5.02
C HIS A 81 -5.03 5.23 5.29
N ALA A 82 -5.82 4.58 4.44
CA ALA A 82 -6.12 3.16 4.56
C ALA A 82 -4.84 2.29 4.48
N MET A 83 -3.94 2.61 3.55
CA MET A 83 -2.65 1.94 3.41
C MET A 83 -1.76 2.14 4.65
N LYS A 84 -1.66 3.38 5.17
CA LYS A 84 -0.91 3.67 6.40
C LYS A 84 -1.46 2.89 7.60
N LEU A 85 -2.77 2.85 7.77
CA LEU A 85 -3.39 2.09 8.86
C LEU A 85 -3.10 0.59 8.75
N ALA A 86 -3.22 0.01 7.55
CA ALA A 86 -2.89 -1.39 7.32
C ALA A 86 -1.42 -1.72 7.65
N ILE A 87 -0.49 -0.80 7.37
CA ILE A 87 0.91 -0.93 7.80
C ILE A 87 1.00 -0.88 9.33
N LEU A 88 0.36 0.08 9.99
CA LEU A 88 0.40 0.22 11.46
C LEU A 88 -0.21 -0.96 12.23
N HIS A 89 -1.01 -1.79 11.58
CA HIS A 89 -1.51 -3.05 12.14
C HIS A 89 -0.50 -4.21 12.09
N ARG A 90 0.65 -4.04 11.45
CA ARG A 90 1.72 -5.06 11.45
C ARG A 90 2.42 -5.10 12.81
N GLU A 91 2.70 -6.30 13.30
CA GLU A 91 3.32 -6.51 14.61
C GLU A 91 4.72 -5.87 14.71
N LYS A 92 5.58 -6.14 13.73
CA LYS A 92 6.96 -5.64 13.70
C LYS A 92 7.06 -4.38 12.86
N LEU A 93 6.96 -3.23 13.50
CA LEU A 93 7.09 -1.92 12.86
C LEU A 93 8.46 -1.30 13.13
N PRO A 94 9.09 -0.69 12.12
CA PRO A 94 10.23 0.19 12.35
C PRO A 94 9.83 1.39 13.22
N GLY A 95 10.69 1.78 14.17
CA GLY A 95 10.49 2.99 14.96
C GLY A 95 10.32 4.24 14.09
N SER A 96 11.04 4.32 12.97
CA SER A 96 10.90 5.36 11.94
C SER A 96 9.49 5.49 11.36
N VAL A 97 8.79 4.37 11.16
CA VAL A 97 7.39 4.38 10.67
C VAL A 97 6.46 4.93 11.75
N LEU A 98 6.60 4.45 12.99
CA LEU A 98 5.79 4.89 14.13
C LEU A 98 5.97 6.39 14.41
N GLU A 99 7.22 6.86 14.44
CA GLU A 99 7.56 8.27 14.67
C GLU A 99 7.05 9.21 13.57
N ARG A 100 6.97 8.75 12.32
CA ARG A 100 6.34 9.51 11.23
C ARG A 100 4.83 9.54 11.42
N ALA A 101 4.24 8.40 11.77
CA ALA A 101 2.81 8.26 11.91
C ALA A 101 2.22 9.06 13.09
N THR A 102 2.96 9.26 14.19
CA THR A 102 2.52 10.13 15.30
C THR A 102 2.45 11.62 14.93
N ARG A 103 3.03 12.00 13.79
CA ARG A 103 2.99 13.37 13.24
C ARG A 103 2.08 13.47 12.02
N ASP A 104 1.35 12.40 11.68
CA ASP A 104 0.45 12.40 10.54
C ASP A 104 -0.70 13.40 10.72
N ALA A 105 -1.14 14.02 9.62
CA ALA A 105 -2.24 14.97 9.61
C ALA A 105 -3.60 14.27 9.82
N ALA A 106 -3.72 12.99 9.45
CA ALA A 106 -4.91 12.20 9.70
C ALA A 106 -4.97 11.75 11.16
N GLU A 107 -5.98 12.22 11.89
CA GLU A 107 -6.19 11.87 13.30
C GLU A 107 -6.19 10.36 13.55
N THR A 108 -6.83 9.59 12.67
CA THR A 108 -6.95 8.14 12.81
C THR A 108 -5.59 7.44 12.69
N VAL A 109 -4.75 7.87 11.75
CA VAL A 109 -3.38 7.34 11.59
C VAL A 109 -2.55 7.70 12.82
N ARG A 110 -2.64 8.96 13.26
CA ARG A 110 -1.91 9.45 14.43
C ARG A 110 -2.29 8.73 15.71
N ALA A 111 -3.60 8.61 15.98
CA ALA A 111 -4.12 7.91 17.15
C ALA A 111 -3.65 6.45 17.18
N LYS A 112 -3.70 5.76 16.04
CA LYS A 112 -3.22 4.38 15.96
C LYS A 112 -1.72 4.26 16.21
N ALA A 113 -0.92 5.19 15.70
CA ALA A 113 0.51 5.20 15.94
C ALA A 113 0.85 5.43 17.43
N MET A 114 0.14 6.34 18.10
CA MET A 114 0.31 6.59 19.53
C MET A 114 -0.08 5.38 20.38
N GLU A 115 -1.16 4.68 20.03
CA GLU A 115 -1.54 3.40 20.68
C GLU A 115 -0.38 2.40 20.59
N ARG A 116 0.18 2.21 19.39
CA ARG A 116 1.26 1.26 19.12
C ARG A 116 2.59 1.61 19.79
N MET A 117 2.85 2.88 20.12
CA MET A 117 4.05 3.28 20.86
C MET A 117 3.95 3.00 22.37
N ASN A 118 2.74 2.77 22.89
CA ASN A 118 2.48 2.51 24.30
C ASN A 118 2.27 1.00 24.61
N GLU A 119 2.24 0.15 23.59
CA GLU A 119 2.21 -1.32 23.67
C GLU A 119 3.60 -1.91 23.93
#